data_AF-A0A257J6J2-F1
#
_entry.id   AF-A0A257J6J2-F1
#
_cell.length_a   1.000
_cell.length_b   1.000
_cell.length_c   1.000
_cell.angle_alpha   90.00
_cell.angle_beta   90.00
_cell.angle_gamma   90.00
#
_symmetry.space_group_name_H-M   'P 1'
#
loop_
_entity.id
_entity.type
_entity.pdbx_description
1 polymer ?
#
loop_
_entity_poly.entity_id
_entity_poly.type
_entity_poly.pdbx_seq_one_letter_code
_entity_poly.pdbx_strand_id
1 'polypeptide(L)'
;MSDEPRPRKTLSLKPGVVVTRPLGPEPLAPLRPARPSRPPRAQKPPPPPPQVFGWKCKPCGQGFDPPTDAPEDQDVRCPSCNARVGKVGDFAMDPPPNRLRARRVKTDL
;
A
#
# COMPACT_ATOMS: atom_id res chain seq x y z
N MET A 1 1.05 -20.45 -0.32
CA MET A 1 2.11 -20.58 0.71
C MET A 1 1.80 -19.56 1.78
N SER A 2 1.00 -19.94 2.79
CA SER A 2 0.65 -19.04 3.89
C SER A 2 1.81 -19.03 4.88
N ASP A 3 2.47 -17.89 5.01
CA ASP A 3 3.51 -17.66 6.00
C ASP A 3 2.84 -17.25 7.32
N GLU A 4 2.51 -18.25 8.14
CA GLU A 4 1.95 -18.02 9.47
C GLU A 4 3.10 -18.01 10.49
N PRO A 5 3.36 -16.87 11.17
CA PRO A 5 4.50 -16.74 12.06
C PRO A 5 4.31 -17.63 13.29
N ARG A 6 5.18 -18.63 13.42
CA ARG A 6 5.16 -19.59 14.53
C ARG A 6 5.40 -18.89 15.88
N PRO A 7 4.56 -19.10 16.90
CA PRO A 7 4.73 -18.47 18.20
C PRO A 7 5.97 -19.00 18.93
N ARG A 8 6.84 -18.08 19.36
CA ARG A 8 8.02 -18.41 20.17
C ARG A 8 7.59 -18.69 21.61
N LYS A 9 8.11 -19.76 22.20
CA LYS A 9 7.87 -20.12 23.60
C LYS A 9 8.69 -19.20 24.51
N THR A 10 8.10 -18.15 25.02
CA THR A 10 8.68 -17.32 26.09
C THR A 10 8.36 -17.93 27.44
N LEU A 11 9.37 -18.06 28.31
CA LEU A 11 9.17 -18.43 29.71
C LEU A 11 8.46 -17.27 30.40
N SER A 12 7.13 -17.35 30.50
CA SER A 12 6.36 -16.41 31.33
C SER A 12 6.52 -16.77 32.79
N LEU A 13 6.90 -15.79 33.60
CA LEU A 13 6.82 -15.89 35.05
C LEU A 13 5.36 -16.03 35.47
N LYS A 14 5.11 -16.89 36.47
CA LYS A 14 3.78 -17.09 37.03
C LYS A 14 3.27 -15.77 37.65
N PRO A 15 2.00 -15.40 37.45
CA PRO A 15 1.41 -14.28 38.16
C PRO A 15 1.44 -14.56 39.67
N GLY A 16 2.02 -13.68 40.47
CA GLY A 16 2.08 -13.80 41.93
C GLY A 16 3.48 -13.82 42.56
N VAL A 17 4.56 -13.67 41.78
CA VAL A 17 5.90 -13.44 42.37
C VAL A 17 5.96 -12.02 42.94
N VAL A 18 5.66 -11.91 44.23
CA VAL A 18 5.92 -10.68 45.00
C VAL A 18 7.42 -10.63 45.24
N VAL A 19 8.11 -9.72 44.55
CA VAL A 19 9.52 -9.41 44.80
C VAL A 19 9.59 -8.66 46.13
N THR A 20 9.63 -9.39 47.24
CA THR A 20 9.86 -8.82 48.56
C THR A 20 11.36 -8.53 48.70
N ARG A 21 11.78 -7.34 48.24
CA ARG A 21 13.06 -6.76 48.68
C ARG A 21 12.88 -6.29 50.12
N PRO A 22 13.63 -6.82 51.10
CA PRO A 22 13.53 -6.36 52.47
C PRO A 22 14.27 -5.01 52.59
N LEU A 23 13.65 -4.05 53.28
CA LEU A 23 14.17 -2.72 53.64
C LEU A 23 14.44 -1.74 52.48
N GLY A 24 13.39 -1.08 52.00
CA GLY A 24 13.51 0.18 51.27
C GLY A 24 12.45 1.18 51.78
N PRO A 25 12.78 2.47 51.91
CA PRO A 25 11.84 3.46 52.43
C PRO A 25 10.57 3.53 51.58
N GLU A 26 9.46 3.80 52.27
CA GLU A 26 8.08 3.80 51.76
C GLU A 26 7.97 4.54 50.41
N PRO A 27 7.33 3.95 49.39
CA PRO A 27 7.25 4.56 48.07
C PRO A 27 6.42 5.84 48.13
N LEU A 28 7.05 6.98 47.87
CA LEU A 28 6.40 8.28 47.78
C LEU A 28 5.25 8.23 46.76
N ALA A 29 4.09 8.73 47.18
CA ALA A 29 2.88 8.75 46.36
C ALA A 29 3.17 9.40 44.98
N PRO A 30 2.70 8.80 43.87
CA PRO A 30 2.94 9.36 42.55
C PRO A 30 2.26 10.72 42.42
N LEU A 31 3.06 11.79 42.33
CA LEU A 31 2.56 13.10 41.90
C LEU A 31 2.03 12.94 40.48
N ARG A 32 0.70 12.95 40.31
CA ARG A 32 0.07 12.88 39.00
C ARG A 32 0.49 14.12 38.20
N PRO A 33 1.23 13.99 37.09
CA PRO A 33 1.48 15.14 36.24
C PRO A 33 0.14 15.56 35.63
N ALA A 34 -0.24 16.82 35.87
CA ALA A 34 -1.34 17.46 35.16
C ALA A 34 -1.02 17.42 33.67
N ARG A 35 -1.66 16.50 32.94
CA ARG A 35 -1.41 16.30 31.52
C ARG A 35 -2.03 17.50 30.79
N PRO A 36 -1.25 18.31 30.06
CA PRO A 36 -1.83 19.39 29.29
C PRO A 36 -2.80 18.81 28.24
N SER A 37 -3.96 19.46 28.08
CA SER A 37 -4.97 19.07 27.10
C SER A 37 -4.37 18.96 25.72
N ARG A 38 -4.60 17.81 25.07
CA ARG A 38 -4.10 17.53 23.72
C ARG A 38 -4.74 18.52 22.74
N PRO A 39 -3.97 19.15 21.83
CA PRO A 39 -4.55 20.02 20.82
C PRO A 39 -5.49 19.22 19.90
N PRO A 40 -6.54 19.88 19.36
CA PRO A 40 -7.49 19.25 18.46
C PRO A 40 -6.77 18.72 17.22
N ARG A 41 -7.12 17.49 16.82
CA ARG A 41 -6.50 16.80 15.69
C ARG A 41 -6.93 17.49 14.40
N ALA A 42 -5.97 17.96 13.60
CA ALA A 42 -6.25 18.49 12.27
C ALA A 42 -7.01 17.43 11.44
N GLN A 43 -8.06 17.87 10.75
CA GLN A 43 -8.86 17.01 9.88
C GLN A 43 -7.96 16.47 8.75
N LYS A 44 -8.03 15.15 8.49
CA LYS A 44 -7.32 14.57 7.36
C LYS A 44 -7.96 15.09 6.06
N PRO A 45 -7.16 15.50 5.07
CA PRO A 45 -7.69 15.84 3.75
C PRO A 45 -8.45 14.65 3.16
N PRO A 46 -9.48 14.90 2.32
CA PRO A 46 -10.24 13.83 1.67
C PRO A 46 -9.33 12.94 0.82
N PRO A 47 -9.64 11.64 0.69
CA PRO A 47 -8.86 10.75 -0.15
C PRO A 47 -8.89 11.22 -1.61
N PRO A 48 -7.77 11.11 -2.35
CA PRO A 48 -7.74 11.46 -3.76
C PRO A 48 -8.72 10.58 -4.55
N PRO A 49 -9.30 11.11 -5.65
CA PRO A 49 -10.20 10.34 -6.50
C PRO A 49 -9.50 9.08 -7.04
N PRO A 50 -10.25 7.97 -7.22
CA PRO A 50 -9.69 6.75 -7.80
C PRO A 50 -9.18 7.05 -9.21
N GLN A 51 -7.90 6.77 -9.45
CA GLN A 51 -7.32 6.95 -10.78
C GLN A 51 -7.87 5.86 -11.69
N VAL A 52 -8.73 6.25 -12.62
CA VAL A 52 -9.34 5.35 -13.60
C VAL A 52 -8.37 5.20 -14.75
N PHE A 53 -7.64 4.08 -14.76
CA PHE A 53 -6.75 3.75 -15.87
C PHE A 53 -7.54 3.07 -16.99
N GLY A 54 -7.38 3.53 -18.24
CA GLY A 54 -8.06 2.95 -19.40
C GLY A 54 -7.49 1.59 -19.84
N TRP A 55 -6.23 1.30 -19.47
CA TRP A 55 -5.54 0.08 -19.89
C TRP A 55 -4.91 -0.68 -18.73
N LYS A 56 -4.82 -2.00 -18.87
CA LYS A 56 -4.19 -2.90 -17.91
C LYS A 56 -3.10 -3.71 -18.59
N CYS A 57 -1.92 -3.69 -18.01
CA CYS A 57 -0.78 -4.45 -18.49
C CYS A 57 -1.04 -5.96 -18.34
N LYS A 58 -0.83 -6.75 -19.40
CA LYS A 58 -1.01 -8.21 -19.37
C LYS A 58 0.03 -8.93 -18.47
N PRO A 59 1.34 -8.61 -18.50
CA PRO A 59 2.33 -9.30 -17.67
C PRO A 59 2.24 -9.00 -16.17
N CYS A 60 1.97 -7.76 -15.75
CA CYS A 60 1.94 -7.41 -14.31
C CYS A 60 0.55 -7.12 -13.75
N GLY A 61 -0.46 -6.94 -14.61
CA GLY A 61 -1.82 -6.64 -14.18
C GLY A 61 -2.02 -5.23 -13.64
N GLN A 62 -1.06 -4.32 -13.76
CA GLN A 62 -1.22 -2.94 -13.31
C GLN A 62 -1.95 -2.07 -14.35
N GLY A 63 -2.78 -1.14 -13.86
CA GLY A 63 -3.44 -0.13 -14.66
C GLY A 63 -2.43 0.95 -15.09
N PHE A 64 -2.52 1.40 -16.33
CA PHE A 64 -1.74 2.53 -16.83
C PHE A 64 -2.51 3.23 -17.97
N ASP A 65 -2.16 4.48 -18.23
CA ASP A 65 -2.65 5.22 -19.39
C ASP A 65 -1.50 5.42 -20.40
N PRO A 66 -1.67 5.00 -21.66
CA PRO A 66 -0.65 5.21 -22.68
C PRO A 66 -0.56 6.71 -23.03
N PRO A 67 0.66 7.23 -23.31
CA PRO A 67 0.82 8.61 -23.75
C PRO A 67 0.18 8.81 -25.12
N THR A 68 -0.75 9.76 -25.23
CA THR A 68 -1.45 10.11 -26.49
C THR A 68 -0.71 11.13 -27.35
N ASP A 69 0.27 11.84 -26.77
CA ASP A 69 1.05 12.88 -27.47
C ASP A 69 2.32 12.31 -28.15
N ALA A 70 2.55 11.02 -28.01
CA ALA A 70 3.73 10.34 -28.52
C ALA A 70 3.55 9.85 -29.97
N PRO A 71 4.63 9.76 -30.77
CA PRO A 71 4.57 9.21 -32.11
C PRO A 71 4.08 7.76 -32.09
N GLU A 72 3.30 7.38 -33.10
CA GLU A 72 2.64 6.07 -33.19
C GLU A 72 3.61 4.88 -33.12
N ASP A 73 4.85 5.07 -33.57
CA ASP A 73 5.92 4.07 -33.54
C ASP A 73 6.61 3.89 -32.18
N GLN A 74 6.34 4.77 -31.22
CA GLN A 74 7.00 4.71 -29.92
C GLN A 74 6.55 3.49 -29.13
N ASP A 75 7.53 2.79 -28.56
CA ASP A 75 7.29 1.68 -27.66
C ASP A 75 6.75 2.18 -26.32
N VAL A 76 5.52 1.78 -26.02
CA VAL A 76 4.93 1.98 -24.69
C VAL A 76 5.44 0.87 -23.78
N ARG A 77 5.97 1.29 -22.62
CA ARG A 77 6.41 0.41 -21.55
C ARG A 77 5.49 0.57 -20.36
N CYS A 78 5.18 -0.52 -19.69
CA CYS A 78 4.41 -0.46 -18.46
C CYS A 78 5.23 0.24 -17.37
N PRO A 79 4.69 1.27 -16.69
CA PRO A 79 5.42 1.97 -15.62
C PRO A 79 5.72 1.08 -14.40
N SER A 80 4.95 0.00 -14.20
CA SER A 80 5.12 -0.88 -13.03
C SER A 80 6.12 -2.01 -13.24
N CYS A 81 6.17 -2.61 -14.42
CA CYS A 81 7.05 -3.77 -14.69
C CYS A 81 8.04 -3.54 -15.83
N ASN A 82 8.06 -2.34 -16.40
CA ASN A 82 8.92 -1.92 -17.52
C ASN A 82 8.87 -2.82 -18.78
N ALA A 83 7.87 -3.70 -18.86
CA ALA A 83 7.67 -4.57 -20.00
C ALA A 83 7.12 -3.77 -21.18
N ARG A 84 7.62 -4.06 -22.39
CA ARG A 84 7.07 -3.52 -23.64
C ARG A 84 5.65 -4.07 -23.83
N VAL A 85 4.67 -3.18 -23.77
CA VAL A 85 3.25 -3.53 -23.89
C VAL A 85 2.74 -3.41 -25.32
N GLY A 86 3.30 -2.52 -26.13
CA GLY A 86 2.91 -2.30 -27.53
C GLY A 86 3.44 -0.97 -28.04
N LYS A 87 3.07 -0.59 -29.25
CA LYS A 87 3.30 0.75 -29.78
C LYS A 87 2.13 1.69 -29.49
N VAL A 88 2.35 3.00 -29.47
CA VAL A 88 1.29 4.00 -29.25
C VAL A 88 0.14 3.83 -30.23
N GLY A 89 0.45 3.63 -31.53
CA GLY A 89 -0.57 3.40 -32.56
C GLY A 89 -1.42 2.14 -32.33
N ASP A 90 -0.86 1.10 -31.70
CA ASP A 90 -1.59 -0.13 -31.39
C ASP A 90 -2.70 0.11 -30.33
N PHE A 91 -2.56 1.14 -29.47
CA PHE A 91 -3.57 1.49 -28.47
C PHE A 91 -4.75 2.27 -29.07
N ALA A 92 -4.51 3.03 -30.15
CA ALA A 92 -5.53 3.78 -30.86
C ALA A 92 -6.45 2.88 -31.72
N MET A 93 -5.98 1.68 -32.11
CA MET A 93 -6.73 0.74 -32.94
C MET A 93 -7.86 0.03 -32.16
N ASP A 94 -9.04 -0.08 -32.78
CA ASP A 94 -10.19 -0.87 -32.32
C ASP A 94 -10.67 -1.77 -33.47
N PRO A 95 -10.49 -3.11 -33.41
CA PRO A 95 -9.99 -3.91 -32.29
C PRO A 95 -8.46 -3.84 -32.10
N PRO A 96 -7.94 -3.92 -30.86
CA PRO A 96 -6.51 -3.89 -30.59
C PRO A 96 -5.79 -5.12 -31.19
N PRO A 97 -4.59 -4.96 -31.77
CA PRO A 97 -3.86 -6.06 -32.41
C PRO A 97 -3.34 -7.06 -31.36
N ASN A 98 -3.24 -8.34 -31.73
CA ASN A 98 -2.79 -9.42 -30.83
C ASN A 98 -1.35 -9.24 -30.29
N ARG A 99 -0.57 -8.34 -30.91
CA ARG A 99 0.78 -7.94 -30.44
C ARG A 99 0.72 -7.06 -29.19
N LEU A 100 -0.42 -6.42 -28.93
CA LEU A 100 -0.64 -5.57 -27.76
C LEU A 100 -0.76 -6.44 -26.51
N ARG A 101 0.24 -6.36 -25.64
CA ARG A 101 0.28 -7.00 -24.31
C ARG A 101 -0.42 -6.13 -23.25
N ALA A 102 -1.51 -5.49 -23.62
CA ALA A 102 -2.38 -4.73 -22.74
C ALA A 102 -3.86 -5.08 -23.00
N ARG A 103 -4.72 -4.89 -22.01
CA ARG A 103 -6.16 -5.09 -22.10
C ARG A 103 -6.87 -3.80 -21.76
N ARG A 104 -7.91 -3.42 -22.50
CA ARG A 104 -8.76 -2.29 -22.13
C ARG A 104 -9.50 -2.64 -20.84
N VAL A 105 -9.47 -1.72 -19.88
CA VAL A 105 -10.28 -1.82 -18.68
C VAL A 105 -11.64 -1.25 -19.07
N LYS A 106 -12.62 -2.13 -19.30
CA LYS A 106 -14.00 -1.69 -19.37
C LYS A 106 -14.38 -1.34 -17.94
N THR A 107 -14.40 -0.05 -17.62
CA THR A 107 -14.97 0.42 -16.36
C THR A 107 -16.46 0.15 -16.48
N ASP A 108 -16.88 -1.03 -16.01
CA ASP A 108 -18.29 -1.36 -15.79
C ASP A 108 -18.76 -0.38 -14.71
N LEU A 109 -19.43 0.69 -15.15
CA LEU A 109 -20.04 1.69 -14.31
C LEU A 109 -21.49 1.30 -14.03
#